data_AF-A0A395RUF2-F1
#
_entry.id   AF-A0A395RUF2-F1
#
_cell.length_a   1.000
_cell.length_b   1.000
_cell.length_c   1.000
_cell.angle_alpha   90.00
_cell.angle_beta   90.00
_cell.angle_gamma   90.00
#
_symmetry.space_group_name_H-M   'P 1'
#
loop_
_entity.id
_entity.type
_entity.pdbx_description
1 polymer ?
#
loop_
_entity_poly.entity_id
_entity_poly.type
_entity_poly.pdbx_seq_one_letter_code
_entity_poly.pdbx_strand_id
1 'polypeptide(L)'
;MRSPQSRPCHPDGPYGPQGGERRAEAFFTMLQTLHVEKPDRFEYVAKRIKHLCTDVNPQWLPRTENYETIYPDAIRVWELLPYMTELESLELRGNCFYGRDEEDPVHELRGPTPQLRFAKLSGYIPRALPAWVLKAGNTLERLELGMLDRPISTNMSSHPEQIPLPHERLRAQKGHENTEAESDVDSDGEDEDNGNEDDDDGSDWGSLGGEAVIPRPLGGCLSSYQDNELKLPKIKHLYLGQPSESSYFDSVLEYSWSKRAEKACYSDWRKIIQASIPTLSTLVLEQRPAADYIENDGISEEEWMENNTTPSASRNLIKMVLKVLETDKSQGSLQHVYLYGIFVSILDDGMPDPEETSGQLMQLLQGCGVECEARVGQWCFFDRNPGRAMWGDWYGDDESEDEMEAGDETMKWDDLWCRV
;
A
#
# COMPACT_ATOMS: atom_id res chain seq x y z
N MET A 1 -17.46 -2.06 -15.46
CA MET A 1 -17.41 -1.57 -14.06
C MET A 1 -17.88 -0.13 -14.03
N ARG A 2 -18.67 0.30 -13.04
CA ARG A 2 -18.87 1.73 -12.78
C ARG A 2 -17.67 2.22 -11.98
N SER A 3 -16.92 3.19 -12.51
CA SER A 3 -15.77 3.81 -11.83
C SER A 3 -16.19 4.27 -10.43
N PRO A 4 -15.34 4.16 -9.39
CA PRO A 4 -15.56 4.81 -8.09
C PRO A 4 -15.94 6.30 -8.24
N GLN A 5 -15.41 6.97 -9.28
CA GLN A 5 -15.71 8.36 -9.66
C GLN A 5 -17.17 8.59 -10.07
N SER A 6 -17.90 7.54 -10.48
CA SER A 6 -19.30 7.64 -10.92
C SER A 6 -20.31 7.62 -9.76
N ARG A 7 -19.84 7.52 -8.51
CA ARG A 7 -20.68 7.68 -7.33
C ARG A 7 -20.75 9.17 -7.00
N PRO A 8 -21.92 9.82 -7.05
CA PRO A 8 -22.06 11.19 -6.60
C PRO A 8 -21.93 11.21 -5.06
N CYS A 9 -20.70 11.20 -4.57
CA CYS A 9 -20.37 11.44 -3.18
C CYS A 9 -20.32 12.96 -2.97
N HIS A 10 -21.51 13.57 -3.05
CA HIS A 10 -21.83 14.97 -2.76
C HIS A 10 -21.49 16.04 -3.81
N PRO A 11 -22.37 17.05 -3.96
CA PRO A 11 -22.10 18.24 -4.77
C PRO A 11 -21.01 19.09 -4.12
N ASP A 12 -20.30 19.83 -4.95
CA ASP A 12 -19.28 20.83 -4.60
C ASP A 12 -19.80 21.78 -3.52
N GLY A 13 -19.48 21.44 -2.27
CA GLY A 13 -19.75 22.28 -1.13
C GLY A 13 -18.72 23.40 -1.03
N PRO A 14 -18.97 24.47 -0.25
CA PRO A 14 -18.08 25.63 -0.11
C PRO A 14 -16.75 25.34 0.62
N TYR A 15 -16.38 24.07 0.77
CA TYR A 15 -15.15 23.63 1.43
C TYR A 15 -14.38 22.83 0.38
N GLY A 16 -13.28 23.38 -0.13
CA GLY A 16 -12.39 22.73 -1.10
C GLY A 16 -11.75 21.43 -0.55
N PRO A 17 -10.61 20.96 -1.08
CA PRO A 17 -10.05 19.62 -0.77
C PRO A 17 -9.86 19.32 0.73
N GLN A 18 -9.69 20.35 1.58
CA GLN A 18 -9.63 20.24 3.05
C GLN A 18 -10.98 19.94 3.73
N GLY A 19 -12.09 20.00 3.00
CA GLY A 19 -13.44 19.82 3.52
C GLY A 19 -13.74 18.38 3.91
N GLY A 20 -13.08 17.40 3.28
CA GLY A 20 -13.17 15.99 3.62
C GLY A 20 -12.54 15.66 4.98
N GLU A 21 -11.26 16.00 5.11
CA GLU A 21 -10.48 15.77 6.33
C GLU A 21 -11.09 16.46 7.57
N ARG A 22 -11.53 17.72 7.44
CA ARG A 22 -12.19 18.43 8.55
C ARG A 22 -13.51 17.79 8.97
N ARG A 23 -14.28 17.24 8.02
CA ARG A 23 -15.52 16.50 8.32
C ARG A 23 -15.22 15.20 9.06
N ALA A 24 -14.16 14.50 8.63
CA ALA A 24 -13.66 13.30 9.29
C ALA A 24 -13.21 13.59 10.74
N GLU A 25 -12.37 14.61 10.94
CA GLU A 25 -11.90 15.03 12.26
C GLU A 25 -13.07 15.39 13.19
N ALA A 26 -14.03 16.19 12.71
CA ALA A 26 -15.20 16.57 13.48
C ALA A 26 -16.06 15.35 13.87
N PHE A 27 -16.22 14.40 12.95
CA PHE A 27 -16.95 13.16 13.21
C PHE A 27 -16.29 12.32 14.31
N PHE A 28 -14.98 12.09 14.22
CA PHE A 28 -14.26 11.32 15.24
C PHE A 28 -14.18 12.06 16.57
N THR A 29 -13.94 13.37 16.56
CA THR A 29 -13.98 14.23 17.75
C THR A 29 -15.32 14.10 18.48
N MET A 30 -16.43 14.14 17.74
CA MET A 30 -17.76 13.93 18.30
C MET A 30 -17.89 12.53 18.95
N LEU A 31 -17.44 11.48 18.27
CA LEU A 31 -17.51 10.11 18.82
C LEU A 31 -16.66 9.94 20.07
N GLN A 32 -15.42 10.44 20.06
CA GLN A 32 -14.52 10.43 21.21
C GLN A 32 -15.10 11.22 22.39
N THR A 33 -15.68 12.40 22.13
CA THR A 33 -16.36 13.22 23.15
C THR A 33 -17.55 12.48 23.74
N LEU A 34 -18.39 11.86 22.90
CA LEU A 34 -19.52 11.06 23.37
C LEU A 34 -19.05 9.85 24.19
N HIS A 35 -17.96 9.19 23.80
CA HIS A 35 -17.40 8.06 24.55
C HIS A 35 -17.01 8.47 25.98
N VAL A 36 -16.40 9.66 26.14
CA VAL A 36 -16.01 10.20 27.45
C VAL A 36 -17.23 10.70 28.25
N GLU A 37 -18.09 11.51 27.65
CA GLU A 37 -19.14 12.23 28.38
C GLU A 37 -20.45 11.45 28.52
N LYS A 38 -20.81 10.63 27.53
CA LYS A 38 -22.12 9.99 27.38
C LYS A 38 -22.00 8.60 26.75
N PRO A 39 -21.36 7.63 27.42
CA PRO A 39 -21.04 6.31 26.86
C PRO A 39 -22.28 5.57 26.30
N ASP A 40 -23.42 5.61 26.99
CA ASP A 40 -24.67 5.01 26.49
C ASP A 40 -25.12 5.59 25.14
N ARG A 41 -24.93 6.91 24.96
CA ARG A 41 -25.27 7.59 23.72
C ARG A 41 -24.26 7.27 22.63
N PHE A 42 -22.98 7.19 22.98
CA PHE A 42 -21.92 6.76 22.08
C PHE A 42 -22.23 5.37 21.53
N GLU A 43 -22.48 4.37 22.38
CA GLU A 43 -22.79 3.00 21.94
C GLU A 43 -23.99 2.97 20.99
N TYR A 44 -25.07 3.70 21.33
CA TYR A 44 -26.25 3.80 20.48
C TYR A 44 -25.96 4.40 19.11
N VAL A 45 -25.08 5.40 19.02
CA VAL A 45 -24.71 6.05 17.76
C VAL A 45 -23.74 5.18 16.97
N ALA A 46 -22.67 4.69 17.60
CA ALA A 46 -21.63 3.88 16.98
C ALA A 46 -22.22 2.62 16.33
N LYS A 47 -23.10 1.92 17.04
CA LYS A 47 -23.78 0.72 16.53
C LYS A 47 -24.58 0.97 15.25
N ARG A 48 -25.06 2.20 14.99
CA ARG A 48 -25.87 2.50 13.80
C ARG A 48 -25.05 2.76 12.54
N ILE A 49 -23.73 2.87 12.66
CA ILE A 49 -22.85 3.11 11.52
C ILE A 49 -22.71 1.81 10.73
N LYS A 50 -23.25 1.82 9.51
CA LYS A 50 -23.18 0.69 8.57
C LYS A 50 -22.09 0.83 7.51
N HIS A 51 -21.77 2.07 7.17
CA HIS A 51 -20.82 2.41 6.13
C HIS A 51 -19.93 3.53 6.64
N LEU A 52 -18.62 3.35 6.53
CA LEU A 52 -17.63 4.36 6.86
C LEU A 52 -16.65 4.47 5.70
N CYS A 53 -16.54 5.68 5.16
CA CYS A 53 -15.58 6.06 4.11
C CYS A 53 -14.97 7.40 4.55
N THR A 54 -13.74 7.36 5.03
CA THR A 54 -13.07 8.55 5.56
C THR A 54 -11.54 8.43 5.62
N ASP A 55 -10.86 9.57 5.49
CA ASP A 55 -9.47 9.69 5.88
C ASP A 55 -9.39 9.59 7.39
N VAL A 56 -8.26 9.07 7.88
CA VAL A 56 -7.98 8.97 9.31
C VAL A 56 -6.62 9.53 9.60
N ASN A 57 -6.59 10.62 10.38
CA ASN A 57 -5.37 11.01 11.06
C ASN A 57 -5.36 10.36 12.46
N PRO A 58 -4.35 9.53 12.77
CA PRO A 58 -4.26 8.87 14.06
C PRO A 58 -4.11 9.81 15.26
N GLN A 59 -3.68 11.05 15.03
CA GLN A 59 -3.45 12.04 16.08
C GLN A 59 -4.69 12.85 16.44
N TRP A 60 -5.82 12.61 15.79
CA TRP A 60 -7.06 13.28 16.15
C TRP A 60 -7.46 12.92 17.58
N LEU A 61 -7.64 13.98 18.36
CA LEU A 61 -8.16 13.97 19.72
C LEU A 61 -9.18 15.11 19.81
N PRO A 62 -10.15 15.03 20.74
CA PRO A 62 -11.08 16.12 20.95
C PRO A 62 -10.36 17.42 21.29
N ARG A 63 -10.61 18.47 20.51
CA ARG A 63 -9.95 19.79 20.64
C ARG A 63 -10.97 20.93 20.66
N THR A 64 -10.59 22.05 21.28
CA THR A 64 -11.33 23.31 21.18
C THR A 64 -11.10 23.99 19.83
N GLU A 65 -11.83 25.07 19.54
CA GLU A 65 -11.60 25.90 18.33
C GLU A 65 -10.18 26.49 18.27
N ASN A 66 -9.49 26.59 19.42
CA ASN A 66 -8.11 27.04 19.51
C ASN A 66 -7.09 25.89 19.45
N TYR A 67 -7.50 24.69 19.03
CA TYR A 67 -6.66 23.48 18.94
C TYR A 67 -6.11 22.96 20.28
N GLU A 68 -6.72 23.33 21.40
CA GLU A 68 -6.34 22.79 22.70
C GLU A 68 -7.05 21.46 22.93
N THR A 69 -6.29 20.40 23.22
CA THR A 69 -6.84 19.07 23.52
C THR A 69 -7.69 19.10 24.79
N ILE A 70 -8.97 18.71 24.66
CA ILE A 70 -9.95 18.68 25.75
C ILE A 70 -9.80 17.40 26.57
N TYR A 71 -9.63 16.27 25.88
CA TYR A 71 -9.55 14.93 26.48
C TYR A 71 -8.27 14.23 25.99
N PRO A 72 -7.12 14.40 26.69
CA PRO A 72 -5.85 13.81 26.26
C PRO A 72 -5.87 12.28 26.29
N ASP A 73 -6.67 11.70 27.21
CA ASP A 73 -6.83 10.25 27.37
C ASP A 73 -8.05 9.71 26.61
N ALA A 74 -8.59 10.46 25.63
CA ALA A 74 -9.68 9.96 24.81
C ALA A 74 -9.23 8.73 24.00
N ILE A 75 -10.17 7.80 23.82
CA ILE A 75 -10.00 6.63 22.94
C ILE A 75 -9.48 7.05 21.56
N ARG A 76 -8.52 6.32 20.99
CA ARG A 76 -7.95 6.66 19.69
C ARG A 76 -8.94 6.35 18.56
N VAL A 77 -8.76 7.01 17.41
CA VAL A 77 -9.67 6.89 16.26
C VAL A 77 -9.88 5.43 15.83
N TRP A 78 -8.80 4.68 15.67
CA TRP A 78 -8.84 3.28 15.26
C TRP A 78 -9.58 2.38 16.26
N GLU A 79 -9.47 2.70 17.56
CA GLU A 79 -10.10 1.94 18.65
C GLU A 79 -11.62 2.17 18.74
N LEU A 80 -12.17 3.13 18.00
CA LEU A 80 -13.61 3.33 17.87
C LEU A 80 -14.27 2.30 16.96
N LEU A 81 -13.53 1.73 16.00
CA LEU A 81 -14.07 0.84 14.97
C LEU A 81 -14.80 -0.39 15.53
N PRO A 82 -14.30 -1.08 16.58
CA PRO A 82 -15.00 -2.24 17.15
C PRO A 82 -16.37 -1.92 17.76
N TYR A 83 -16.68 -0.67 18.08
CA TYR A 83 -18.00 -0.24 18.57
C TYR A 83 -19.04 -0.11 17.44
N MET A 84 -18.60 -0.08 16.18
CA MET A 84 -19.48 -0.02 15.01
C MET A 84 -19.96 -1.43 14.64
N THR A 85 -20.76 -2.05 15.51
CA THR A 85 -21.06 -3.50 15.40
C THR A 85 -21.92 -3.88 14.20
N GLU A 86 -22.59 -2.92 13.55
CA GLU A 86 -23.38 -3.13 12.32
C GLU A 86 -22.63 -2.67 11.05
N LEU A 87 -21.31 -2.45 11.15
CA LEU A 87 -20.49 -2.01 10.03
C LEU A 87 -20.39 -3.11 8.95
N GLU A 88 -20.88 -2.79 7.75
CA GLU A 88 -20.91 -3.67 6.58
C GLU A 88 -19.90 -3.25 5.51
N SER A 89 -19.53 -1.96 5.47
CA SER A 89 -18.59 -1.40 4.48
C SER A 89 -17.60 -0.47 5.16
N LEU A 90 -16.31 -0.70 4.93
CA LEU A 90 -15.23 0.10 5.50
C LEU A 90 -14.23 0.52 4.42
N GLU A 91 -14.06 1.82 4.23
CA GLU A 91 -13.06 2.40 3.35
C GLU A 91 -12.26 3.42 4.16
N LEU A 92 -11.01 3.11 4.46
CA LEU A 92 -10.15 3.97 5.27
C LEU A 92 -8.86 4.27 4.53
N ARG A 93 -8.51 5.55 4.50
CA ARG A 93 -7.20 6.03 4.08
C ARG A 93 -6.46 6.57 5.31
N GLY A 94 -5.39 5.90 5.68
CA GLY A 94 -4.57 6.27 6.82
C GLY A 94 -3.57 7.37 6.44
N ASN A 95 -3.58 8.45 7.21
CA ASN A 95 -2.53 9.47 7.17
C ASN A 95 -1.35 9.05 8.08
N CYS A 96 -0.17 9.62 7.86
CA CYS A 96 1.03 9.26 8.59
C CYS A 96 0.96 9.62 10.09
N PHE A 97 1.63 8.82 10.92
CA PHE A 97 1.82 9.07 12.34
C PHE A 97 3.00 10.04 12.55
N TYR A 98 2.79 11.15 13.29
CA TYR A 98 3.83 12.13 13.63
C TYR A 98 4.43 11.90 15.05
N GLY A 99 4.80 10.67 15.40
CA GLY A 99 5.29 10.32 16.75
C GLY A 99 6.74 9.81 16.75
N ARG A 100 7.62 10.43 17.55
CA ARG A 100 9.08 10.15 17.64
C ARG A 100 9.43 8.81 18.30
N ASP A 101 8.54 8.28 19.15
CA ASP A 101 8.87 7.18 20.09
C ASP A 101 7.73 6.17 20.34
N GLU A 102 6.61 6.28 19.63
CA GLU A 102 5.47 5.39 19.85
C GLU A 102 5.52 4.23 18.85
N GLU A 103 5.63 3.00 19.36
CA GLU A 103 5.24 1.79 18.63
C GLU A 103 3.85 1.98 18.00
N ASP A 104 3.49 1.15 17.01
CA ASP A 104 2.15 1.15 16.40
C ASP A 104 1.10 1.40 17.50
N PRO A 105 0.41 2.56 17.49
CA PRO A 105 -0.36 3.00 18.66
C PRO A 105 -1.57 2.12 18.93
N VAL A 106 -1.82 1.15 18.05
CA VAL A 106 -2.84 0.12 18.21
C VAL A 106 -2.20 -1.25 18.07
N HIS A 107 -1.76 -1.81 19.20
CA HIS A 107 -1.25 -3.18 19.23
C HIS A 107 -2.33 -4.24 18.94
N GLU A 108 -3.57 -3.99 19.39
CA GLU A 108 -4.68 -4.93 19.23
C GLU A 108 -6.03 -4.19 19.22
N LEU A 109 -6.88 -4.47 18.21
CA LEU A 109 -8.28 -4.08 18.23
C LEU A 109 -9.13 -5.17 18.88
N ARG A 110 -9.60 -4.87 20.10
CA ARG A 110 -10.48 -5.73 20.89
C ARG A 110 -11.94 -5.38 20.63
N GLY A 111 -12.79 -6.39 20.48
CA GLY A 111 -14.22 -6.22 20.31
C GLY A 111 -14.86 -7.38 19.55
N PRO A 112 -16.15 -7.24 19.20
CA PRO A 112 -16.87 -8.27 18.46
C PRO A 112 -16.27 -8.46 17.06
N THR A 113 -16.49 -9.65 16.51
CA THR A 113 -16.12 -9.96 15.13
C THR A 113 -16.90 -9.04 14.17
N PRO A 114 -16.20 -8.26 13.31
CA PRO A 114 -16.87 -7.41 12.34
C PRO A 114 -17.71 -8.23 11.36
N GLN A 115 -18.79 -7.64 10.86
CA GLN A 115 -19.69 -8.23 9.84
C GLN A 115 -19.48 -7.56 8.48
N LEU A 116 -18.23 -7.20 8.18
CA LEU A 116 -17.87 -6.49 6.95
C LEU A 116 -18.14 -7.37 5.74
N ARG A 117 -18.76 -6.78 4.72
CA ARG A 117 -18.90 -7.32 3.36
C ARG A 117 -17.88 -6.71 2.41
N PHE A 118 -17.46 -5.48 2.67
CA PHE A 118 -16.45 -4.79 1.90
C PHE A 118 -15.46 -4.06 2.82
N ALA A 119 -14.17 -4.20 2.52
CA ALA A 119 -13.11 -3.43 3.16
C ALA A 119 -12.09 -2.93 2.13
N LYS A 120 -11.74 -1.65 2.22
CA LYS A 120 -10.62 -1.00 1.52
C LYS A 120 -9.75 -0.29 2.53
N LEU A 121 -8.49 -0.70 2.62
CA LEU A 121 -7.49 -0.10 3.50
C LEU A 121 -6.34 0.42 2.66
N SER A 122 -6.09 1.72 2.71
CA SER A 122 -5.02 2.37 1.96
C SER A 122 -4.21 3.36 2.80
N GLY A 123 -2.95 3.60 2.43
CA GLY A 123 -2.08 4.53 3.14
C GLY A 123 -1.52 3.93 4.43
N TYR A 124 -1.16 4.77 5.41
CA TYR A 124 -0.48 4.33 6.64
C TYR A 124 -1.46 3.69 7.63
N ILE A 125 -1.45 2.37 7.70
CA ILE A 125 -2.45 1.59 8.43
C ILE A 125 -1.80 0.80 9.58
N PRO A 126 -2.33 0.86 10.82
CA PRO A 126 -1.79 0.06 11.92
C PRO A 126 -2.02 -1.44 11.68
N ARG A 127 -1.05 -2.30 12.06
CA ARG A 127 -1.08 -3.75 11.80
C ARG A 127 -2.28 -4.46 12.42
N ALA A 128 -2.80 -3.93 13.53
CA ALA A 128 -3.97 -4.48 14.20
C ALA A 128 -5.26 -4.33 13.35
N LEU A 129 -5.33 -3.33 12.47
CA LEU A 129 -6.54 -3.05 11.71
C LEU A 129 -6.82 -4.10 10.62
N PRO A 130 -5.87 -4.48 9.73
CA PRO A 130 -6.07 -5.55 8.77
C PRO A 130 -6.38 -6.89 9.44
N ALA A 131 -5.68 -7.19 10.54
CA ALA A 131 -5.92 -8.39 11.33
C ALA A 131 -7.36 -8.44 11.89
N TRP A 132 -7.90 -7.30 12.33
CA TRP A 132 -9.28 -7.17 12.78
C TRP A 132 -10.29 -7.28 11.62
N VAL A 133 -10.04 -6.61 10.48
CA VAL A 133 -10.89 -6.71 9.28
C VAL A 133 -11.02 -8.15 8.82
N LEU A 134 -9.92 -8.91 8.81
CA LEU A 134 -9.91 -10.31 8.37
C LEU A 134 -10.65 -11.26 9.32
N LYS A 135 -10.96 -10.85 10.56
CA LYS A 135 -11.91 -11.59 11.42
C LYS A 135 -13.31 -11.65 10.79
N ALA A 136 -13.66 -10.73 9.88
CA ALA A 136 -14.93 -10.76 9.11
C ALA A 136 -14.96 -11.82 8.00
N GLY A 137 -14.04 -12.79 7.97
CA GLY A 137 -13.88 -13.72 6.85
C GLY A 137 -15.16 -14.43 6.38
N ASN A 138 -16.10 -14.73 7.30
CA ASN A 138 -17.38 -15.36 6.96
C ASN A 138 -18.40 -14.45 6.24
N THR A 139 -18.16 -13.14 6.20
CA THR A 139 -19.03 -12.14 5.56
C THR A 139 -18.34 -11.34 4.46
N LEU A 140 -17.01 -11.29 4.48
CA LEU A 140 -16.23 -10.44 3.57
C LEU A 140 -16.32 -10.95 2.12
N GLU A 141 -16.82 -10.08 1.24
CA GLU A 141 -17.04 -10.35 -0.19
C GLU A 141 -16.02 -9.64 -1.09
N ARG A 142 -15.53 -8.48 -0.66
CA ARG A 142 -14.50 -7.70 -1.36
C ARG A 142 -13.48 -7.14 -0.37
N LEU A 143 -12.20 -7.30 -0.72
CA LEU A 143 -11.08 -6.80 0.07
C LEU A 143 -10.10 -6.07 -0.84
N GLU A 144 -9.69 -4.86 -0.45
CA GLU A 144 -8.67 -4.07 -1.13
C GLU A 144 -7.62 -3.59 -0.15
N LEU A 145 -6.37 -3.94 -0.42
CA LEU A 145 -5.24 -3.63 0.44
C LEU A 145 -4.18 -2.87 -0.36
N GLY A 146 -3.97 -1.61 0.00
CA GLY A 146 -2.89 -0.75 -0.48
C GLY A 146 -2.21 -0.11 0.71
N MET A 147 -1.69 -0.90 1.62
CA MET A 147 -1.32 -0.44 2.97
C MET A 147 0.17 -0.16 3.08
N LEU A 148 0.51 0.91 3.78
CA LEU A 148 1.85 1.34 4.08
C LEU A 148 2.13 1.17 5.58
N ASP A 149 3.37 0.81 5.89
CA ASP A 149 3.80 0.53 7.26
C ASP A 149 4.02 1.83 8.06
N ARG A 150 4.97 2.65 7.66
CA ARG A 150 5.27 3.94 8.30
C ARG A 150 5.91 4.92 7.30
N PRO A 151 6.00 6.21 7.64
CA PRO A 151 6.63 7.23 6.81
C PRO A 151 8.05 6.89 6.39
N ILE A 152 8.50 7.55 5.32
CA ILE A 152 9.85 7.39 4.77
C ILE A 152 10.89 7.72 5.83
N SER A 153 11.88 6.85 5.97
CA SER A 153 13.08 7.18 6.74
C SER A 153 14.12 7.79 5.87
N THR A 154 14.73 8.87 6.36
CA THR A 154 15.85 9.52 5.72
C THR A 154 16.84 10.07 6.73
N ASN A 155 18.13 9.95 6.40
CA ASN A 155 19.22 10.60 7.14
C ASN A 155 19.28 12.13 6.92
N MET A 156 18.56 12.64 5.92
CA MET A 156 18.59 14.05 5.48
C MET A 156 17.67 14.96 6.30
N SER A 157 16.71 14.38 7.00
CA SER A 157 15.70 15.14 7.70
C SER A 157 16.07 15.41 9.15
N SER A 158 15.74 16.62 9.59
CA SER A 158 15.73 16.96 11.03
C SER A 158 14.38 16.64 11.69
N HIS A 159 13.37 16.22 10.91
CA HIS A 159 12.07 15.86 11.43
C HIS A 159 12.13 14.52 12.17
N PRO A 160 11.77 14.49 13.46
CA PRO A 160 11.80 13.29 14.30
C PRO A 160 11.20 12.02 13.70
N GLU A 161 10.16 12.15 12.89
CA GLU A 161 9.34 11.03 12.37
C GLU A 161 9.95 10.36 11.14
N GLN A 162 10.90 11.04 10.51
CA GLN A 162 11.63 10.57 9.33
C GLN A 162 13.00 10.03 9.74
N ILE A 163 13.33 10.05 11.03
CA ILE A 163 14.60 9.51 11.52
C ILE A 163 14.56 7.98 11.30
N PRO A 164 15.59 7.40 10.65
CA PRO A 164 15.69 5.96 10.54
C PRO A 164 15.66 5.30 11.92
N LEU A 165 14.92 4.20 12.01
CA LEU A 165 14.90 3.40 13.22
C LEU A 165 16.33 2.88 13.51
N PRO A 166 16.68 2.59 14.78
CA PRO A 166 18.04 2.18 15.16
C PRO A 166 18.63 1.05 14.33
N HIS A 167 17.77 0.22 13.75
CA HIS A 167 18.11 -0.98 13.00
C HIS A 167 18.10 -0.78 11.47
N GLU A 168 17.69 0.38 10.94
CA GLU A 168 17.55 0.61 9.48
C GLU A 168 18.85 1.01 8.78
N ARG A 169 19.91 1.32 9.55
CA ARG A 169 21.31 1.49 9.08
C ARG A 169 21.46 2.24 7.74
N LEU A 170 20.82 3.42 7.62
CA LEU A 170 21.02 4.33 6.48
C LEU A 170 22.45 4.88 6.46
N ARG A 171 23.00 5.12 5.26
CA ARG A 171 24.27 5.83 5.12
C ARG A 171 24.08 7.26 5.61
N ALA A 172 24.95 7.81 6.44
CA ALA A 172 24.98 9.25 6.73
C ALA A 172 25.71 9.98 5.58
N GLN A 173 25.27 11.18 5.19
CA GLN A 173 26.07 12.03 4.31
C GLN A 173 27.44 12.26 4.95
N LYS A 174 28.48 11.61 4.43
CA LYS A 174 29.85 12.06 4.66
C LYS A 174 29.96 13.36 3.90
N GLY A 175 29.95 14.46 4.65
CA GLY A 175 30.30 15.76 4.10
C GLY A 175 31.57 15.64 3.27
N HIS A 176 31.57 16.34 2.13
CA HIS A 176 32.75 16.66 1.36
C HIS A 176 33.84 17.25 2.29
N GLU A 177 34.66 16.38 2.88
CA GLU A 177 35.97 16.73 3.37
C GLU A 177 36.97 15.92 2.56
N ASN A 178 37.68 16.66 1.71
CA ASN A 178 38.82 16.23 0.93
C ASN A 178 39.69 15.25 1.72
N THR A 179 39.88 14.05 1.18
CA THR A 179 41.15 13.36 1.36
C THR A 179 41.45 12.59 0.09
N GLU A 180 42.21 13.24 -0.78
CA GLU A 180 43.09 12.57 -1.72
C GLU A 180 43.95 11.59 -0.93
N ALA A 181 43.75 10.29 -1.16
CA ALA A 181 44.73 9.27 -0.86
C ALA A 181 44.50 8.13 -1.84
N GLU A 182 45.22 8.21 -2.96
CA GLU A 182 45.53 7.11 -3.85
C GLU A 182 45.94 5.86 -3.06
N SER A 183 45.39 4.71 -3.41
CA SER A 183 46.18 3.49 -3.47
C SER A 183 45.50 2.47 -4.38
N ASP A 184 46.09 2.31 -5.56
CA ASP A 184 45.88 1.24 -6.52
C ASP A 184 46.01 -0.14 -5.87
N VAL A 185 45.05 -1.03 -6.14
CA VAL A 185 45.34 -2.47 -6.30
C VAL A 185 44.37 -3.01 -7.35
N ASP A 186 44.89 -3.23 -8.56
CA ASP A 186 44.34 -4.16 -9.54
C ASP A 186 44.33 -5.58 -8.98
N SER A 187 43.22 -6.31 -9.13
CA SER A 187 43.27 -7.77 -9.31
C SER A 187 42.01 -8.25 -9.99
N ASP A 188 42.17 -8.64 -11.25
CA ASP A 188 41.29 -9.58 -11.96
C ASP A 188 41.08 -10.85 -11.12
N GLY A 189 39.86 -11.39 -11.13
CA GLY A 189 39.51 -12.64 -10.47
C GLY A 189 38.08 -13.06 -10.78
N GLU A 190 37.97 -14.15 -11.51
CA GLU A 190 36.77 -14.79 -12.04
C GLU A 190 35.80 -15.31 -10.96
N ASP A 191 34.57 -15.57 -11.41
CA ASP A 191 33.48 -16.33 -10.78
C ASP A 191 33.87 -17.27 -9.63
N GLU A 192 33.39 -16.98 -8.42
CA GLU A 192 32.96 -18.03 -7.48
C GLU A 192 31.70 -17.58 -6.71
N ASP A 193 30.60 -18.20 -7.11
CA ASP A 193 29.42 -18.53 -6.31
C ASP A 193 29.83 -18.93 -4.88
N ASN A 194 29.76 -17.98 -3.94
CA ASN A 194 29.84 -18.26 -2.51
C ASN A 194 28.60 -17.70 -1.84
N GLY A 195 27.63 -18.61 -1.65
CA GLY A 195 26.48 -18.41 -0.79
C GLY A 195 26.91 -18.01 0.61
N ASN A 196 26.76 -16.73 0.91
CA ASN A 196 26.71 -16.21 2.26
C ASN A 196 25.36 -15.51 2.45
N GLU A 197 24.30 -16.30 2.36
CA GLU A 197 23.06 -16.04 3.09
C GLU A 197 23.42 -16.16 4.57
N ASP A 198 23.71 -15.06 5.27
CA ASP A 198 23.62 -14.91 6.75
C ASP A 198 24.44 -13.72 7.33
N ASP A 199 24.48 -12.57 6.65
CA ASP A 199 24.69 -11.29 7.37
C ASP A 199 23.32 -10.64 7.65
N ASP A 200 22.47 -11.40 8.37
CA ASP A 200 21.22 -10.93 8.98
C ASP A 200 21.57 -10.07 10.18
N ASP A 201 21.86 -8.81 9.87
CA ASP A 201 22.27 -7.79 10.81
C ASP A 201 21.07 -7.26 11.62
N GLY A 202 20.46 -8.15 12.41
CA GLY A 202 19.62 -7.87 13.58
C GLY A 202 18.44 -6.89 13.43
N SER A 203 18.09 -6.47 12.21
CA SER A 203 17.04 -5.49 11.97
C SER A 203 15.80 -6.13 11.38
N ASP A 204 14.64 -5.71 11.86
CA ASP A 204 13.36 -6.17 11.32
C ASP A 204 13.11 -5.71 9.87
N TRP A 205 14.03 -4.96 9.26
CA TRP A 205 13.82 -4.20 8.03
C TRP A 205 14.96 -4.27 7.01
N GLY A 206 16.05 -4.97 7.32
CA GLY A 206 17.28 -5.08 6.51
C GLY A 206 18.21 -3.85 6.66
N SER A 207 19.46 -3.99 6.21
CA SER A 207 20.38 -2.85 6.04
C SER A 207 19.96 -2.06 4.80
N LEU A 208 19.59 -0.79 4.96
CA LEU A 208 19.13 0.08 3.86
C LEU A 208 20.29 1.02 3.49
N GLY A 209 20.86 0.86 2.29
CA GLY A 209 22.12 1.48 1.90
C GLY A 209 22.03 2.92 1.36
N GLY A 210 20.82 3.48 1.22
CA GLY A 210 20.56 4.80 0.64
C GLY A 210 20.40 5.91 1.67
N GLU A 211 20.10 7.12 1.19
CA GLU A 211 19.78 8.31 1.99
C GLU A 211 18.33 8.31 2.48
N ALA A 212 17.41 7.72 1.71
CA ALA A 212 15.99 7.61 2.01
C ALA A 212 15.45 6.21 1.69
N VAL A 213 14.33 5.85 2.31
CA VAL A 213 13.67 4.55 2.12
C VAL A 213 12.38 4.75 1.36
N ILE A 214 12.22 4.07 0.23
CA ILE A 214 10.96 4.06 -0.53
C ILE A 214 9.79 3.66 0.40
N PRO A 215 8.58 4.23 0.25
CA PRO A 215 7.41 3.82 1.02
C PRO A 215 7.27 2.30 1.09
N ARG A 216 7.11 1.78 2.30
CA ARG A 216 7.15 0.33 2.52
C ARG A 216 5.75 -0.25 2.58
N PRO A 217 5.48 -1.38 1.90
CA PRO A 217 4.22 -2.07 2.08
C PRO A 217 4.08 -2.58 3.52
N LEU A 218 2.86 -2.54 4.04
CA LEU A 218 2.52 -3.13 5.33
C LEU A 218 2.50 -4.66 5.21
N GLY A 219 3.30 -5.32 6.04
CA GLY A 219 3.35 -6.78 6.15
C GLY A 219 3.46 -7.25 7.61
N GLY A 220 3.33 -8.55 7.82
CA GLY A 220 3.36 -9.18 9.14
C GLY A 220 2.09 -8.95 9.97
N CYS A 221 1.00 -8.51 9.35
CA CYS A 221 -0.32 -8.34 10.00
C CYS A 221 -1.01 -9.69 10.28
N LEU A 222 -0.56 -10.79 9.64
CA LEU A 222 -1.07 -12.15 9.88
C LEU A 222 -0.04 -13.06 10.55
N SER A 223 0.89 -12.46 11.31
CA SER A 223 1.89 -13.19 12.10
C SER A 223 1.27 -14.10 13.16
N SER A 224 0.11 -13.72 13.71
CA SER A 224 -0.62 -14.50 14.72
C SER A 224 -1.45 -15.64 14.14
N TYR A 225 -1.72 -15.66 12.83
CA TYR A 225 -2.44 -16.74 12.17
C TYR A 225 -1.48 -17.87 11.81
N GLN A 226 -1.72 -19.07 12.32
CA GLN A 226 -1.03 -20.26 11.85
C GLN A 226 -1.46 -20.60 10.40
N ASP A 227 -0.68 -21.45 9.74
CA ASP A 227 -0.99 -21.90 8.39
C ASP A 227 -2.38 -22.57 8.36
N ASN A 228 -3.23 -22.13 7.42
CA ASN A 228 -4.61 -22.59 7.20
C ASN A 228 -5.67 -22.16 8.23
N GLU A 229 -5.36 -21.27 9.18
CA GLU A 229 -6.38 -20.73 10.11
C GLU A 229 -7.27 -19.67 9.47
N LEU A 230 -6.73 -18.90 8.53
CA LEU A 230 -7.47 -17.86 7.82
C LEU A 230 -8.50 -18.50 6.88
N LYS A 231 -9.77 -18.11 7.03
CA LYS A 231 -10.87 -18.58 6.18
C LYS A 231 -11.59 -17.38 5.56
N LEU A 232 -11.59 -17.32 4.23
CA LEU A 232 -12.23 -16.24 3.46
C LEU A 232 -13.25 -16.80 2.45
N PRO A 233 -14.26 -17.59 2.90
CA PRO A 233 -15.13 -18.39 2.04
C PRO A 233 -16.11 -17.58 1.18
N LYS A 234 -16.09 -16.25 1.22
CA LYS A 234 -16.99 -15.39 0.46
C LYS A 234 -16.29 -14.34 -0.38
N ILE A 235 -14.96 -14.23 -0.31
CA ILE A 235 -14.21 -13.26 -1.10
C ILE A 235 -14.39 -13.60 -2.58
N LYS A 236 -14.91 -12.64 -3.33
CA LYS A 236 -15.06 -12.69 -4.79
C LYS A 236 -14.10 -11.74 -5.48
N HIS A 237 -13.76 -10.63 -4.83
CA HIS A 237 -12.88 -9.62 -5.39
C HIS A 237 -11.76 -9.29 -4.41
N LEU A 238 -10.51 -9.48 -4.84
CA LEU A 238 -9.32 -9.19 -4.05
C LEU A 238 -8.43 -8.24 -4.83
N TYR A 239 -8.09 -7.11 -4.21
CA TYR A 239 -7.12 -6.15 -4.73
C TYR A 239 -5.93 -6.06 -3.78
N LEU A 240 -4.73 -6.23 -4.31
CA LEU A 240 -3.47 -6.17 -3.58
C LEU A 240 -2.53 -5.21 -4.31
N GLY A 241 -2.28 -4.05 -3.72
CA GLY A 241 -1.41 -3.01 -4.26
C GLY A 241 -0.30 -2.65 -3.29
N GLN A 242 0.89 -2.38 -3.82
CA GLN A 242 2.02 -1.90 -3.02
C GLN A 242 2.94 -0.98 -3.84
N PRO A 243 3.74 -0.14 -3.16
CA PRO A 243 4.89 0.50 -3.79
C PRO A 243 5.83 -0.55 -4.38
N SER A 244 6.67 -0.17 -5.34
CA SER A 244 7.72 -1.04 -5.87
C SER A 244 9.00 -0.26 -6.15
N GLU A 245 10.12 -0.98 -6.21
CA GLU A 245 11.40 -0.45 -6.69
C GLU A 245 11.26 0.05 -8.14
N SER A 246 11.85 1.20 -8.44
CA SER A 246 11.97 1.77 -9.79
C SER A 246 13.41 1.65 -10.28
N SER A 247 13.62 1.61 -11.60
CA SER A 247 14.96 1.49 -12.21
C SER A 247 15.66 2.83 -12.42
N TYR A 248 15.28 3.86 -11.68
CA TYR A 248 15.81 5.19 -11.85
C TYR A 248 17.34 5.17 -11.61
N PHE A 249 18.13 5.45 -12.65
CA PHE A 249 19.56 5.14 -12.73
C PHE A 249 20.45 5.86 -11.69
N ASP A 250 19.94 6.94 -11.07
CA ASP A 250 20.62 7.66 -9.99
C ASP A 250 20.15 7.27 -8.56
N SER A 251 19.20 6.33 -8.45
CA SER A 251 18.51 6.03 -7.19
C SER A 251 19.25 5.11 -6.21
N VAL A 252 20.27 4.36 -6.60
CA VAL A 252 20.84 3.33 -5.70
C VAL A 252 21.61 3.93 -4.51
N LEU A 253 22.14 5.16 -4.69
CA LEU A 253 22.78 5.91 -3.61
C LEU A 253 21.77 6.71 -2.78
N GLU A 254 20.64 7.10 -3.38
CA GLU A 254 19.64 7.96 -2.76
C GLU A 254 18.52 7.18 -2.06
N TYR A 255 18.01 6.12 -2.69
CA TYR A 255 16.82 5.39 -2.25
C TYR A 255 17.13 3.92 -1.98
N SER A 256 16.45 3.38 -0.97
CA SER A 256 16.51 1.96 -0.62
C SER A 256 15.15 1.31 -0.63
N TRP A 257 15.10 0.09 -1.16
CA TRP A 257 13.94 -0.80 -1.12
C TRP A 257 14.05 -1.83 0.01
N SER A 258 13.01 -1.95 0.85
CA SER A 258 13.01 -2.92 1.94
C SER A 258 12.50 -4.29 1.48
N LYS A 259 13.43 -5.16 1.05
CA LYS A 259 13.13 -6.56 0.67
C LYS A 259 12.48 -7.38 1.80
N ARG A 260 12.77 -7.06 3.08
CA ARG A 260 12.15 -7.71 4.23
C ARG A 260 10.68 -7.29 4.41
N ALA A 261 10.36 -6.01 4.22
CA ALA A 261 8.98 -5.51 4.22
C ALA A 261 8.17 -6.15 3.08
N GLU A 262 8.75 -6.20 1.87
CA GLU A 262 8.18 -6.90 0.71
C GLU A 262 7.89 -8.37 1.04
N LYS A 263 8.88 -9.10 1.58
CA LYS A 263 8.73 -10.52 1.95
C LYS A 263 7.63 -10.73 2.99
N ALA A 264 7.54 -9.85 4.00
CA ALA A 264 6.50 -9.91 5.02
C ALA A 264 5.10 -9.65 4.42
N CYS A 265 4.97 -8.66 3.54
CA CYS A 265 3.75 -8.35 2.80
C CYS A 265 3.29 -9.55 1.96
N TYR A 266 4.20 -10.14 1.17
CA TYR A 266 3.89 -11.31 0.33
C TYR A 266 3.56 -12.56 1.15
N SER A 267 4.12 -12.71 2.34
CA SER A 267 3.74 -13.79 3.27
C SER A 267 2.27 -13.67 3.68
N ASP A 268 1.81 -12.46 4.01
CA ASP A 268 0.40 -12.21 4.35
C ASP A 268 -0.50 -12.38 3.12
N TRP A 269 -0.12 -11.79 1.98
CA TRP A 269 -0.88 -11.89 0.73
C TRP A 269 -1.04 -13.33 0.26
N ARG A 270 0.01 -14.16 0.38
CA ARG A 270 -0.07 -15.60 0.10
C ARG A 270 -1.19 -16.26 0.89
N LYS A 271 -1.24 -16.03 2.22
CA LYS A 271 -2.29 -16.59 3.09
C LYS A 271 -3.68 -16.11 2.67
N ILE A 272 -3.83 -14.82 2.34
CA ILE A 272 -5.10 -14.22 1.91
C ILE A 272 -5.57 -14.83 0.58
N ILE A 273 -4.69 -14.93 -0.43
CA ILE A 273 -5.02 -15.52 -1.72
C ILE A 273 -5.42 -16.98 -1.52
N GLN A 274 -4.62 -17.79 -0.84
CA GLN A 274 -4.92 -19.19 -0.56
C GLN A 274 -6.27 -19.39 0.14
N ALA A 275 -6.60 -18.56 1.13
CA ALA A 275 -7.87 -18.63 1.84
C ALA A 275 -9.08 -18.21 0.98
N SER A 276 -8.85 -17.53 -0.15
CA SER A 276 -9.90 -16.96 -1.01
C SER A 276 -10.10 -17.73 -2.32
N ILE A 277 -9.12 -18.51 -2.80
CA ILE A 277 -9.15 -19.22 -4.11
C ILE A 277 -10.50 -19.88 -4.43
N PRO A 278 -11.16 -20.63 -3.51
CA PRO A 278 -12.38 -21.34 -3.87
C PRO A 278 -13.52 -20.45 -4.38
N THR A 279 -13.57 -19.19 -3.94
CA THR A 279 -14.65 -18.23 -4.28
C THR A 279 -14.19 -16.99 -5.03
N LEU A 280 -12.88 -16.78 -5.13
CA LEU A 280 -12.29 -15.60 -5.77
C LEU A 280 -12.62 -15.62 -7.27
N SER A 281 -13.31 -14.59 -7.76
CA SER A 281 -13.62 -14.40 -9.19
C SER A 281 -12.72 -13.38 -9.86
N THR A 282 -12.22 -12.39 -9.10
CA THR A 282 -11.39 -11.31 -9.61
C THR A 282 -10.21 -11.06 -8.69
N LEU A 283 -9.00 -11.19 -9.24
CA LEU A 283 -7.76 -10.83 -8.59
C LEU A 283 -7.16 -9.59 -9.28
N VAL A 284 -6.86 -8.56 -8.51
CA VAL A 284 -6.16 -7.37 -8.98
C VAL A 284 -4.83 -7.29 -8.25
N LEU A 285 -3.74 -7.22 -9.00
CA LEU A 285 -2.38 -7.01 -8.51
C LEU A 285 -1.88 -5.68 -9.03
N GLU A 286 -1.37 -4.84 -8.14
CA GLU A 286 -0.79 -3.56 -8.51
C GLU A 286 0.62 -3.41 -7.93
N GLN A 287 1.56 -3.01 -8.78
CA GLN A 287 2.84 -2.45 -8.38
C GLN A 287 2.84 -0.97 -8.74
N ARG A 288 3.30 -0.14 -7.81
CA ARG A 288 3.44 1.30 -8.03
C ARG A 288 4.91 1.69 -7.94
N PRO A 289 5.63 1.79 -9.08
CA PRO A 289 7.03 2.24 -9.11
C PRO A 289 7.18 3.57 -8.37
N ALA A 290 8.07 3.59 -7.39
CA ALA A 290 8.21 4.74 -6.51
C ALA A 290 8.98 5.88 -7.17
N ALA A 291 8.40 7.08 -7.12
CA ALA A 291 8.97 8.32 -7.63
C ALA A 291 9.14 9.31 -6.47
N ASP A 292 10.36 9.80 -6.21
CA ASP A 292 10.53 10.98 -5.34
C ASP A 292 9.98 12.21 -6.06
N TYR A 293 9.89 13.36 -5.38
CA TYR A 293 9.38 14.61 -5.93
C TYR A 293 10.07 15.05 -7.24
N ILE A 294 9.58 14.54 -8.38
CA ILE A 294 10.10 14.75 -9.75
C ILE A 294 9.22 15.69 -10.59
N GLU A 295 8.13 16.24 -10.03
CA GLU A 295 7.24 17.15 -10.77
C GLU A 295 8.01 18.40 -11.27
N ASN A 296 9.04 18.83 -10.54
CA ASN A 296 9.93 19.92 -10.98
C ASN A 296 10.79 19.57 -12.20
N ASP A 297 10.93 18.28 -12.52
CA ASP A 297 11.71 17.77 -13.65
C ASP A 297 10.86 17.60 -14.92
N GLY A 298 9.55 17.86 -14.83
CA GLY A 298 8.62 17.84 -15.98
C GLY A 298 8.27 16.44 -16.50
N ILE A 299 8.51 15.40 -15.70
CA ILE A 299 8.20 14.01 -16.05
C ILE A 299 6.75 13.70 -15.65
N SER A 300 5.94 13.23 -16.60
CA SER A 300 4.55 12.82 -16.34
C SER A 300 4.48 11.44 -15.68
N GLU A 301 3.33 11.10 -15.06
CA GLU A 301 3.10 9.73 -14.54
C GLU A 301 3.21 8.69 -15.67
N GLU A 302 2.73 9.01 -16.87
CA GLU A 302 2.85 8.16 -18.06
C GLU A 302 4.31 7.87 -18.41
N GLU A 303 5.12 8.93 -18.61
CA GLU A 303 6.54 8.80 -18.93
C GLU A 303 7.29 8.05 -17.82
N TRP A 304 6.88 8.25 -16.57
CA TRP A 304 7.44 7.52 -15.45
C TRP A 304 7.14 6.03 -15.52
N MET A 305 5.87 5.66 -15.74
CA MET A 305 5.42 4.27 -15.77
C MET A 305 6.02 3.51 -16.95
N GLU A 306 6.17 4.14 -18.12
CA GLU A 306 6.83 3.54 -19.29
C GLU A 306 8.31 3.21 -19.02
N ASN A 307 9.03 4.12 -18.36
CA ASN A 307 10.47 4.00 -18.19
C ASN A 307 10.89 3.22 -16.93
N ASN A 308 10.01 3.07 -15.94
CA ASN A 308 10.37 2.54 -14.62
C ASN A 308 9.64 1.28 -14.20
N THR A 309 8.74 0.75 -15.04
CA THR A 309 8.12 -0.56 -14.83
C THR A 309 9.07 -1.66 -15.29
N THR A 310 9.72 -2.37 -14.34
CA THR A 310 10.76 -3.36 -14.67
C THR A 310 10.38 -4.81 -14.33
N PRO A 311 10.96 -5.80 -15.04
CA PRO A 311 10.76 -7.21 -14.70
C PRO A 311 11.23 -7.53 -13.27
N SER A 312 12.34 -6.92 -12.81
CA SER A 312 12.89 -7.15 -11.47
C SER A 312 11.95 -6.73 -10.36
N ALA A 313 11.27 -5.58 -10.50
CA ALA A 313 10.40 -5.02 -9.47
C ALA A 313 9.20 -5.92 -9.15
N SER A 314 8.62 -6.57 -10.17
CA SER A 314 7.42 -7.41 -10.02
C SER A 314 7.73 -8.90 -9.86
N ARG A 315 8.97 -9.34 -10.12
CA ARG A 315 9.37 -10.76 -10.18
C ARG A 315 8.93 -11.55 -8.95
N ASN A 316 9.17 -11.02 -7.75
CA ASN A 316 8.88 -11.75 -6.51
C ASN A 316 7.37 -11.90 -6.27
N LEU A 317 6.58 -10.86 -6.55
CA LEU A 317 5.13 -10.90 -6.49
C LEU A 317 4.58 -11.98 -7.44
N ILE A 318 4.98 -11.93 -8.71
CA ILE A 318 4.47 -12.86 -9.73
C ILE A 318 4.87 -14.30 -9.41
N LYS A 319 6.12 -14.55 -8.99
CA LYS A 319 6.56 -15.88 -8.53
C LYS A 319 5.71 -16.40 -7.35
N MET A 320 5.37 -15.53 -6.41
CA MET A 320 4.52 -15.90 -5.28
C MET A 320 3.12 -16.31 -5.74
N VAL A 321 2.50 -15.50 -6.61
CA VAL A 321 1.15 -15.75 -7.14
C VAL A 321 1.11 -17.01 -8.00
N LEU A 322 2.07 -17.17 -8.92
CA LEU A 322 2.25 -18.38 -9.72
C LEU A 322 2.23 -19.64 -8.85
N LYS A 323 3.10 -19.68 -7.84
CA LYS A 323 3.21 -20.84 -6.93
C LYS A 323 1.90 -21.14 -6.21
N VAL A 324 1.16 -20.10 -5.81
CA VAL A 324 -0.15 -20.27 -5.16
C VAL A 324 -1.18 -20.86 -6.13
N LEU A 325 -1.26 -20.35 -7.35
CA LEU A 325 -2.21 -20.81 -8.37
C LEU A 325 -1.87 -22.20 -8.93
N GLU A 326 -0.58 -22.54 -9.05
CA GLU A 326 -0.14 -23.88 -9.47
C GLU A 326 -0.48 -24.98 -8.46
N THR A 327 -0.49 -24.61 -7.17
CA THR A 327 -0.83 -25.54 -6.07
C THR A 327 -2.30 -25.93 -6.12
N ASP A 328 -3.19 -25.01 -6.55
CA ASP A 328 -4.62 -25.27 -6.75
C ASP A 328 -4.97 -25.27 -8.23
N LYS A 329 -4.71 -26.39 -8.91
CA LYS A 329 -5.01 -26.59 -10.34
C LYS A 329 -6.48 -26.42 -10.71
N SER A 330 -7.40 -26.41 -9.74
CA SER A 330 -8.81 -26.13 -10.04
C SER A 330 -9.04 -24.65 -10.35
N GLN A 331 -8.14 -23.76 -9.89
CA GLN A 331 -8.24 -22.30 -9.90
C GLN A 331 -9.61 -21.76 -9.41
N GLY A 332 -10.38 -22.62 -8.74
CA GLY A 332 -11.67 -22.30 -8.16
C GLY A 332 -12.62 -21.60 -9.14
N SER A 333 -13.03 -20.40 -8.72
CA SER A 333 -14.02 -19.56 -9.42
C SER A 333 -13.38 -18.39 -10.17
N LEU A 334 -12.04 -18.38 -10.34
CA LEU A 334 -11.29 -17.25 -10.88
C LEU A 334 -11.67 -17.03 -12.35
N GLN A 335 -11.98 -15.79 -12.71
CA GLN A 335 -12.44 -15.39 -14.05
C GLN A 335 -11.57 -14.29 -14.64
N HIS A 336 -11.13 -13.36 -13.80
CA HIS A 336 -10.37 -12.19 -14.23
C HIS A 336 -9.16 -11.95 -13.34
N VAL A 337 -8.03 -11.67 -13.98
CA VAL A 337 -6.81 -11.17 -13.33
C VAL A 337 -6.40 -9.86 -13.99
N TYR A 338 -6.16 -8.84 -13.18
CA TYR A 338 -5.66 -7.55 -13.64
C TYR A 338 -4.27 -7.30 -13.04
N LEU A 339 -3.31 -6.96 -13.89
CA LEU A 339 -1.94 -6.64 -13.53
C LEU A 339 -1.69 -5.16 -13.83
N TYR A 340 -1.64 -4.30 -12.82
CA TYR A 340 -1.40 -2.87 -12.96
C TYR A 340 0.05 -2.53 -12.59
N GLY A 341 0.75 -1.77 -13.44
CA GLY A 341 2.15 -1.37 -13.20
C GLY A 341 3.11 -2.56 -13.14
N ILE A 342 2.74 -3.67 -13.77
CA ILE A 342 3.53 -4.90 -13.80
C ILE A 342 4.07 -5.08 -15.22
N PHE A 343 5.39 -5.23 -15.32
CA PHE A 343 6.07 -5.45 -16.59
C PHE A 343 5.60 -6.75 -17.26
N VAL A 344 5.23 -6.67 -18.54
CA VAL A 344 4.93 -7.81 -19.40
C VAL A 344 5.72 -7.67 -20.68
N SER A 345 6.68 -8.57 -20.90
CA SER A 345 7.36 -8.70 -22.18
C SER A 345 6.40 -9.29 -23.21
N ILE A 346 6.34 -8.68 -24.39
CA ILE A 346 5.50 -9.08 -25.51
C ILE A 346 6.41 -9.45 -26.69
N LEU A 347 6.22 -10.63 -27.24
CA LEU A 347 6.92 -11.11 -28.43
C LEU A 347 6.40 -10.41 -29.70
N ASP A 348 7.11 -10.54 -30.82
CA ASP A 348 6.75 -9.95 -32.11
C ASP A 348 5.34 -10.36 -32.61
N ASP A 349 4.81 -11.49 -32.14
CA ASP A 349 3.47 -11.99 -32.48
C ASP A 349 2.35 -11.45 -31.57
N GLY A 350 2.69 -10.58 -30.62
CA GLY A 350 1.76 -9.98 -29.66
C GLY A 350 1.47 -10.85 -28.43
N MET A 351 2.11 -12.02 -28.30
CA MET A 351 1.92 -12.91 -27.15
C MET A 351 2.87 -12.57 -25.99
N PRO A 352 2.48 -12.83 -24.72
CA PRO A 352 3.39 -12.69 -23.59
C PRO A 352 4.56 -13.66 -23.69
N ASP A 353 5.76 -13.16 -23.38
CA ASP A 353 7.01 -13.91 -23.42
C ASP A 353 7.05 -15.03 -22.35
N PRO A 354 7.11 -16.32 -22.73
CA PRO A 354 7.19 -17.44 -21.78
C PRO A 354 8.49 -17.48 -20.97
N GLU A 355 9.55 -16.79 -21.40
CA GLU A 355 10.80 -16.73 -20.65
C GLU A 355 10.68 -15.79 -19.44
N GLU A 356 9.78 -14.81 -19.52
CA GLU A 356 9.50 -13.87 -18.44
C GLU A 356 8.44 -14.38 -17.45
N THR A 357 8.63 -14.03 -16.18
CA THR A 357 7.77 -14.56 -15.10
C THR A 357 6.31 -14.10 -15.26
N SER A 358 6.08 -12.86 -15.71
CA SER A 358 4.75 -12.33 -15.97
C SER A 358 4.08 -13.02 -17.17
N GLY A 359 4.83 -13.32 -18.24
CA GLY A 359 4.31 -14.09 -19.36
C GLY A 359 3.97 -15.54 -18.98
N GLN A 360 4.77 -16.18 -18.12
CA GLN A 360 4.43 -17.50 -17.55
C GLN A 360 3.10 -17.48 -16.78
N LEU A 361 2.86 -16.44 -15.97
CA LEU A 361 1.59 -16.27 -15.26
C LEU A 361 0.43 -16.09 -16.23
N MET A 362 0.58 -15.22 -17.23
CA MET A 362 -0.45 -14.97 -18.23
C MET A 362 -0.78 -16.25 -19.01
N GLN A 363 0.22 -17.02 -19.44
CA GLN A 363 0.00 -18.30 -20.12
C GLN A 363 -0.68 -19.35 -19.24
N LEU A 364 -0.30 -19.43 -17.95
CA LEU A 364 -0.97 -20.32 -16.98
C LEU A 364 -2.46 -19.97 -16.87
N LEU A 365 -2.77 -18.68 -16.69
CA LEU A 365 -4.14 -18.19 -16.55
C LEU A 365 -4.97 -18.45 -17.82
N GLN A 366 -4.40 -18.18 -18.99
CA GLN A 366 -5.01 -18.48 -20.28
C GLN A 366 -5.31 -19.99 -20.43
N GLY A 367 -4.36 -20.86 -20.04
CA GLY A 367 -4.53 -22.31 -20.06
C GLY A 367 -5.65 -22.81 -19.13
N CYS A 368 -6.00 -22.02 -18.12
CA CYS A 368 -7.12 -22.27 -17.20
C CYS A 368 -8.43 -21.57 -17.61
N GLY A 369 -8.45 -20.83 -18.73
CA GLY A 369 -9.62 -20.08 -19.20
C GLY A 369 -9.92 -18.83 -18.38
N VAL A 370 -8.92 -18.29 -17.68
CA VAL A 370 -8.99 -17.04 -16.91
C VAL A 370 -8.50 -15.91 -17.79
N GLU A 371 -9.30 -14.84 -17.91
CA GLU A 371 -8.88 -13.64 -18.64
C GLU A 371 -7.83 -12.88 -17.83
N CYS A 372 -6.70 -12.54 -18.46
CA CYS A 372 -5.66 -11.76 -17.80
C CYS A 372 -5.32 -10.51 -18.61
N GLU A 373 -5.35 -9.35 -17.97
CA GLU A 373 -5.04 -8.07 -18.58
C GLU A 373 -3.91 -7.36 -17.81
N ALA A 374 -2.87 -6.95 -18.53
CA ALA A 374 -1.87 -6.05 -18.03
C ALA A 374 -2.22 -4.61 -18.43
N ARG A 375 -2.12 -3.68 -17.50
CA ARG A 375 -2.52 -2.28 -17.62
C ARG A 375 -1.43 -1.37 -17.04
N VAL A 376 -1.43 -0.11 -17.48
CA VAL A 376 -0.38 0.86 -17.16
C VAL A 376 -0.13 0.97 -15.65
N GLY A 377 -1.20 1.14 -14.86
CA GLY A 377 -1.09 1.35 -13.43
C GLY A 377 -0.72 2.79 -13.08
N GLN A 378 -0.27 2.99 -11.83
CA GLN A 378 0.01 4.30 -11.26
C GLN A 378 1.37 4.29 -10.55
N TRP A 379 2.01 5.45 -10.45
CA TRP A 379 3.23 5.57 -9.66
C TRP A 379 2.95 5.63 -8.16
N CYS A 380 3.98 5.38 -7.36
CA CYS A 380 3.98 5.70 -5.93
C CYS A 380 4.77 6.97 -5.75
N PHE A 381 4.13 8.12 -5.99
CA PHE A 381 4.76 9.39 -5.73
C PHE A 381 5.01 9.56 -4.23
N PHE A 382 6.18 10.03 -3.86
CA PHE A 382 6.51 10.35 -2.49
C PHE A 382 7.40 11.57 -2.42
N ASP A 383 7.36 12.23 -1.27
CA ASP A 383 8.25 13.34 -0.98
C ASP A 383 9.18 12.92 0.16
N ARG A 384 10.49 12.92 -0.09
CA ARG A 384 11.52 12.68 0.93
C ARG A 384 11.44 13.64 2.13
N ASN A 385 10.84 14.81 1.98
CA ASN A 385 10.58 15.78 3.05
C ASN A 385 9.28 16.57 2.78
N PRO A 386 8.10 16.04 3.18
CA PRO A 386 7.87 15.61 4.56
C PRO A 386 7.75 14.09 4.79
N GLY A 387 8.35 13.25 3.93
CA GLY A 387 8.43 11.80 4.13
C GLY A 387 7.12 11.07 3.87
N ARG A 388 6.27 11.61 2.99
CA ARG A 388 4.91 11.10 2.73
C ARG A 388 4.80 10.53 1.33
N ALA A 389 4.17 9.37 1.22
CA ALA A 389 3.68 8.86 -0.04
C ALA A 389 2.33 9.51 -0.37
N MET A 390 2.20 10.02 -1.59
CA MET A 390 0.90 10.32 -2.20
C MET A 390 0.27 9.00 -2.64
N TRP A 391 -0.48 8.41 -1.70
CA TRP A 391 -1.02 7.07 -1.87
C TRP A 391 -2.55 7.12 -2.03
N GLY A 392 -3.00 6.96 -3.28
CA GLY A 392 -4.41 6.91 -3.70
C GLY A 392 -5.13 8.24 -3.61
N ASP A 393 -5.45 8.87 -4.73
CA ASP A 393 -6.22 10.11 -4.70
C ASP A 393 -7.72 9.82 -4.46
N TRP A 394 -8.32 10.49 -3.48
CA TRP A 394 -9.74 10.32 -3.10
C TRP A 394 -10.60 11.47 -3.58
N TYR A 395 -9.99 12.63 -3.66
CA TYR A 395 -10.56 13.85 -4.21
C TYR A 395 -9.76 14.02 -5.47
N GLY A 396 -10.27 13.58 -6.63
CA GLY A 396 -9.64 13.87 -7.92
C GLY A 396 -9.69 15.37 -8.21
N ASP A 397 -9.03 16.16 -7.38
CA ASP A 397 -9.08 17.61 -7.30
C ASP A 397 -7.78 18.25 -7.81
N ASP A 398 -6.81 17.44 -8.25
CA ASP A 398 -5.78 17.89 -9.21
C ASP A 398 -6.13 17.41 -10.62
N GLU A 399 -7.39 17.59 -11.03
CA GLU A 399 -7.58 18.24 -12.33
C GLU A 399 -7.05 19.69 -12.15
N SER A 400 -5.73 19.85 -12.22
CA SER A 400 -5.21 21.04 -12.86
C SER A 400 -5.79 21.00 -14.27
N GLU A 401 -6.96 21.63 -14.45
CA GLU A 401 -7.46 22.15 -15.72
C GLU A 401 -6.48 23.23 -16.26
N ASP A 402 -5.17 23.01 -16.14
CA ASP A 402 -4.17 23.70 -16.91
C ASP A 402 -4.29 23.15 -18.33
N GLU A 403 -5.22 23.75 -19.07
CA GLU A 403 -5.32 23.78 -20.53
C GLU A 403 -4.95 22.45 -21.22
N MET A 404 -5.75 21.40 -21.02
CA MET A 404 -5.77 20.28 -21.97
C MET A 404 -6.20 20.83 -23.34
N GLU A 405 -5.23 21.07 -24.22
CA GLU A 405 -5.50 21.34 -25.63
C GLU A 405 -6.33 20.18 -26.21
N ALA A 406 -7.37 20.51 -26.97
CA ALA A 406 -8.21 19.52 -27.63
C ALA A 406 -7.36 18.70 -28.62
N GLY A 407 -6.88 17.54 -28.19
CA GLY A 407 -6.00 16.67 -28.98
C GLY A 407 -5.03 15.81 -28.18
N ASP A 408 -4.90 15.99 -26.86
CA ASP A 408 -4.00 15.19 -26.03
C ASP A 408 -4.62 13.82 -25.69
N GLU A 409 -4.29 12.79 -26.49
CA GLU A 409 -4.61 11.39 -26.23
C GLU A 409 -3.55 10.79 -25.29
N THR A 410 -3.42 11.34 -24.07
CA THR A 410 -2.49 10.81 -23.06
C THR A 410 -2.95 9.45 -22.53
N MET A 411 -1.99 8.56 -22.30
CA MET A 411 -2.24 7.19 -21.85
C MET A 411 -2.77 7.22 -20.41
N LYS A 412 -3.91 6.58 -20.17
CA LYS A 412 -4.56 6.51 -18.86
C LYS A 412 -4.02 5.36 -18.03
N TRP A 413 -4.06 5.49 -16.71
CA TRP A 413 -3.64 4.43 -15.79
C TRP A 413 -4.36 3.08 -16.03
N ASP A 414 -5.57 3.11 -16.58
CA ASP A 414 -6.34 1.92 -16.94
C ASP A 414 -6.16 1.48 -18.40
N ASP A 415 -5.28 2.09 -19.18
CA ASP A 415 -5.05 1.66 -20.56
C ASP A 415 -4.47 0.25 -20.62
N LEU A 416 -4.89 -0.50 -21.65
CA LEU A 416 -4.54 -1.90 -21.84
C LEU A 416 -3.16 -2.01 -22.48
N TRP A 417 -2.25 -2.67 -21.77
CA TRP A 417 -0.89 -2.96 -22.25
C TRP A 417 -0.82 -4.32 -22.96
N CYS A 418 -1.40 -5.35 -22.34
CA CYS A 418 -1.40 -6.73 -22.85
C CYS A 418 -2.63 -7.48 -22.37
N ARG A 419 -3.11 -8.47 -23.14
CA ARG A 419 -4.23 -9.35 -22.75
C ARG A 419 -4.05 -10.77 -23.28
N VAL A 420 -4.49 -11.76 -22.49
CA VAL A 420 -4.60 -13.18 -22.90
C VAL A 420 -5.92 -13.83 -22.54
#